data_AF-A0A7X7Y3K4-F1
#
_entry.id   AF-A0A7X7Y3K4-F1
#
_cell.length_a   1.000
_cell.length_b   1.000
_cell.length_c   1.000
_cell.angle_alpha   90.00
_cell.angle_beta   90.00
_cell.angle_gamma   90.00
#
_symmetry.space_group_name_H-M   'P 1'
#
loop_
_entity.id
_entity.type
_entity.pdbx_description
1 polymer ?
#
loop_
_entity_poly.entity_id
_entity_poly.type
_entity_poly.pdbx_seq_one_letter_code
_entity_poly.pdbx_strand_id
1 'polypeptide(L)'
;MKEIDIIRQIPEIIENARLKLKDIIKDQKLRFNLERIKPLDDFIEDNLLYKDDNLNAMLDLLTKGYKGKIDLIYIDPPFFTRANYTHRIEVLDKDSRQAIEIIGYKDTWEQGISQYLEMLTLRLFLMRDLLSDQGSIYVHLDFRVVHYVKIIMDCIFGSDNFINEIIWAYKSGGTSNKYFSRKHDNILLYTKTKDYIFNPQKEKSYNRGFKPYRFKNVKEYEDDLGWYTLVNLKDIWQIDMVGRTSKERVGYRTQKPEALLERIILSSSREGSIVADFFSGSGTTSVVAEKNNRRWVSADLGDISTVIMRKRLAEIGTSQYIIMNSDDFVWENRLIYDLTTKEDKDYITYSFKFKGYIIDIHKLDLSDSERLRLERILETNSLSLVDYIGIGYMECENEIIIKYDESRTSNRLIIDTNLRVKLLKTKKAIIRLVDVFGQEYLQNVEA
;
A
#
# COMPACT_ATOMS: atom_id res chain seq x y z
N MET A 1 10.41 7.57 35.37
CA MET A 1 9.19 8.33 35.74
C MET A 1 8.43 8.89 34.53
N LYS A 2 9.07 9.44 33.48
CA LYS A 2 8.36 9.87 32.26
C LYS A 2 7.65 8.73 31.48
N GLU A 3 8.16 7.50 31.50
CA GLU A 3 7.51 6.35 30.83
C GLU A 3 6.31 5.78 31.61
N ILE A 4 6.19 6.05 32.92
CA ILE A 4 4.98 5.70 33.68
C ILE A 4 3.84 6.67 33.35
N ASP A 5 4.19 7.88 32.88
CA ASP A 5 3.23 8.91 32.50
C ASP A 5 2.42 8.50 31.27
N ILE A 6 3.05 7.93 30.23
CA ILE A 6 2.30 7.51 29.03
C ILE A 6 1.25 6.45 29.33
N ILE A 7 1.55 5.49 30.22
CA ILE A 7 0.58 4.46 30.64
C ILE A 7 -0.64 5.12 31.33
N ARG A 8 -0.41 6.16 32.13
CA ARG A 8 -1.49 6.91 32.80
C ARG A 8 -2.31 7.75 31.82
N GLN A 9 -1.73 8.15 30.69
CA GLN A 9 -2.41 8.92 29.65
C GLN A 9 -3.26 8.06 28.70
N ILE A 10 -3.02 6.74 28.61
CA ILE A 10 -3.77 5.85 27.69
C ILE A 10 -5.29 6.00 27.78
N PRO A 11 -5.93 5.99 28.98
CA PRO A 11 -7.37 6.16 29.08
C PRO A 11 -7.87 7.48 28.49
N GLU A 12 -7.13 8.57 28.71
CA GLU A 12 -7.43 9.90 28.17
C GLU A 12 -7.25 9.93 26.65
N ILE A 13 -6.17 9.33 26.12
CA ILE A 13 -5.93 9.20 24.68
C ILE A 13 -7.10 8.48 24.00
N ILE A 14 -7.59 7.39 24.60
CA ILE A 14 -8.72 6.60 24.07
C ILE A 14 -10.00 7.43 24.06
N GLU A 15 -10.33 8.10 25.17
CA GLU A 15 -11.55 8.90 25.24
C GLU A 15 -11.51 10.11 24.31
N ASN A 16 -10.39 10.81 24.25
CA ASN A 16 -10.19 11.95 23.35
C ASN A 16 -10.32 11.51 21.88
N ALA A 17 -9.71 10.39 21.49
CA ALA A 17 -9.87 9.82 20.16
C ALA A 17 -11.35 9.50 19.86
N ARG A 18 -12.07 8.89 20.81
CA ARG A 18 -13.49 8.56 20.66
C ARG A 18 -14.37 9.80 20.46
N LEU A 19 -14.12 10.87 21.24
CA LEU A 19 -14.86 12.13 21.13
C LEU A 19 -14.58 12.83 19.81
N LYS A 20 -13.30 12.97 19.46
CA LYS A 20 -12.85 13.60 18.20
C LYS A 20 -13.44 12.90 16.98
N LEU A 21 -13.53 11.57 17.00
CA LEU A 21 -14.13 10.81 15.91
C LEU A 21 -15.63 11.13 15.74
N LYS A 22 -16.38 11.31 16.83
CA LYS A 22 -17.79 11.70 16.77
C LYS A 22 -17.98 13.08 16.14
N ASP A 23 -17.04 13.98 16.35
CA ASP A 23 -17.10 15.33 15.78
C ASP A 23 -16.73 15.31 14.28
N ILE A 24 -15.68 14.57 13.90
CA ILE A 24 -15.29 14.41 12.49
C ILE A 24 -16.43 13.79 11.66
N ILE A 25 -17.12 12.78 12.19
CA ILE A 25 -18.23 12.12 11.49
C ILE A 25 -19.39 13.07 11.18
N LYS A 26 -19.57 14.15 11.96
CA LYS A 26 -20.67 15.12 11.76
C LYS A 26 -20.39 16.14 10.66
N ASP A 27 -19.13 16.39 10.32
CA ASP A 27 -18.73 17.43 9.37
C ASP A 27 -18.22 16.80 8.06
N GLN A 28 -19.16 16.36 7.22
CA GLN A 28 -18.83 15.58 6.01
C GLN A 28 -18.75 16.46 4.76
N LYS A 29 -17.56 17.01 4.51
CA LYS A 29 -17.06 17.23 3.16
C LYS A 29 -15.65 16.67 3.06
N LEU A 30 -15.58 15.38 2.73
CA LEU A 30 -14.32 14.70 2.44
C LEU A 30 -14.02 14.90 0.95
N ARG A 31 -12.89 15.54 0.66
CA ARG A 31 -12.30 15.61 -0.69
C ARG A 31 -11.10 14.68 -0.68
N PHE A 32 -11.04 13.76 -1.63
CA PHE A 32 -9.97 12.79 -1.73
C PHE A 32 -9.94 12.18 -3.13
N ASN A 33 -8.76 11.70 -3.50
CA ASN A 33 -8.53 11.01 -4.76
C ASN A 33 -8.82 9.51 -4.56
N LEU A 34 -9.73 8.97 -5.38
CA LEU A 34 -10.14 7.57 -5.32
C LEU A 34 -10.04 6.92 -6.69
N GLU A 35 -9.40 5.76 -6.73
CA GLU A 35 -9.39 4.87 -7.89
C GLU A 35 -10.26 3.64 -7.62
N ARG A 36 -11.15 3.34 -8.56
CA ARG A 36 -11.87 2.07 -8.65
C ARG A 36 -11.17 1.18 -9.66
N ILE A 37 -10.60 0.08 -9.19
CA ILE A 37 -9.82 -0.84 -9.99
C ILE A 37 -10.63 -2.12 -10.19
N LYS A 38 -10.83 -2.49 -11.45
CA LYS A 38 -11.55 -3.73 -11.75
C LYS A 38 -10.72 -4.93 -11.29
N PRO A 39 -11.31 -5.87 -10.54
CA PRO A 39 -10.64 -7.10 -10.17
C PRO A 39 -10.36 -7.96 -11.41
N LEU A 40 -9.39 -8.88 -11.29
CA LEU A 40 -9.06 -9.87 -12.31
C LEU A 40 -10.19 -10.87 -12.53
N ASP A 41 -10.88 -11.24 -11.45
CA ASP A 41 -12.07 -12.08 -11.49
C ASP A 41 -13.33 -11.24 -11.73
N ASP A 42 -14.40 -11.90 -12.20
CA ASP A 42 -15.71 -11.31 -12.49
C ASP A 42 -16.52 -10.94 -11.22
N PHE A 43 -15.87 -10.34 -10.22
CA PHE A 43 -16.59 -9.76 -9.09
C PHE A 43 -17.39 -8.52 -9.53
N ILE A 44 -18.56 -8.33 -8.91
CA ILE A 44 -19.49 -7.26 -9.26
C ILE A 44 -18.97 -5.87 -8.86
N GLU A 45 -18.31 -5.76 -7.72
CA GLU A 45 -17.79 -4.47 -7.24
C GLU A 45 -16.29 -4.33 -7.55
N ASP A 46 -15.78 -3.09 -7.54
CA ASP A 46 -14.39 -2.78 -7.85
C ASP A 46 -13.52 -2.70 -6.60
N ASN A 47 -12.25 -3.04 -6.71
CA ASN A 47 -11.27 -2.74 -5.68
C ASN A 47 -11.09 -1.23 -5.52
N LEU A 48 -10.73 -0.77 -4.31
CA LEU A 48 -10.67 0.66 -3.99
C LEU A 48 -9.26 1.06 -3.56
N LEU A 49 -8.67 2.04 -4.24
CA LEU A 49 -7.40 2.67 -3.88
C LEU A 49 -7.62 4.15 -3.56
N TYR A 50 -7.43 4.52 -2.30
CA TYR A 50 -7.50 5.88 -1.80
C TYR A 50 -6.11 6.51 -1.73
N LYS A 51 -5.97 7.70 -2.30
CA LYS A 51 -4.79 8.56 -2.16
C LYS A 51 -5.15 9.74 -1.27
N ASP A 52 -5.10 9.51 0.04
CA ASP A 52 -5.42 10.49 1.08
C ASP A 52 -4.95 9.99 2.45
N ASP A 53 -5.15 10.79 3.50
CA ASP A 53 -5.12 10.31 4.87
C ASP A 53 -6.13 9.18 5.04
N ASN A 54 -5.64 8.05 5.53
CA ASN A 54 -6.40 6.83 5.75
C ASN A 54 -7.60 7.00 6.72
N LEU A 55 -7.63 8.03 7.56
CA LEU A 55 -8.81 8.40 8.34
C LEU A 55 -9.96 8.81 7.42
N ASN A 56 -9.69 9.66 6.42
CA ASN A 56 -10.69 10.11 5.45
C ASN A 56 -11.20 8.95 4.60
N ALA A 57 -10.28 8.06 4.16
CA ALA A 57 -10.64 6.86 3.42
C ALA A 57 -11.61 5.96 4.21
N MET A 58 -11.32 5.69 5.49
CA MET A 58 -12.19 4.87 6.33
C MET A 58 -13.54 5.52 6.63
N LEU A 59 -13.59 6.85 6.76
CA LEU A 59 -14.85 7.59 6.92
C LEU A 59 -15.72 7.49 5.67
N ASP A 60 -15.14 7.64 4.48
CA ASP A 60 -15.85 7.44 3.21
C ASP A 60 -16.32 6.00 3.01
N LEU A 61 -15.54 5.00 3.43
CA LEU A 61 -16.02 3.60 3.41
C LEU A 61 -17.26 3.43 4.28
N LEU A 62 -17.31 4.06 5.46
CA LEU A 62 -18.50 4.02 6.30
C LEU A 62 -19.72 4.66 5.62
N THR A 63 -19.56 5.79 4.92
CA THR A 63 -20.66 6.42 4.17
C THR A 63 -21.13 5.57 2.99
N LYS A 64 -20.21 4.81 2.39
CA LYS A 64 -20.50 3.82 1.32
C LYS A 64 -21.06 2.49 1.83
N GLY A 65 -21.30 2.34 3.13
CA GLY A 65 -21.94 1.16 3.70
C GLY A 65 -20.99 -0.02 3.99
N TYR A 66 -19.68 0.20 4.05
CA TYR A 66 -18.69 -0.84 4.40
C TYR A 66 -18.64 -1.18 5.89
N LYS A 67 -19.49 -0.57 6.72
CA LYS A 67 -19.60 -0.94 8.14
C LYS A 67 -19.93 -2.42 8.26
N GLY A 68 -19.09 -3.18 8.95
CA GLY A 68 -19.32 -4.62 9.12
C GLY A 68 -19.02 -5.48 7.89
N LYS A 69 -18.22 -5.01 6.92
CA LYS A 69 -18.02 -5.70 5.62
C LYS A 69 -16.60 -6.21 5.37
N ILE A 70 -15.60 -5.70 6.07
CA ILE A 70 -14.20 -6.07 5.81
C ILE A 70 -13.82 -7.33 6.59
N ASP A 71 -13.39 -8.39 5.91
CA ASP A 71 -13.09 -9.67 6.58
C ASP A 71 -11.67 -9.74 7.14
N LEU A 72 -10.75 -8.98 6.56
CA LEU A 72 -9.36 -8.97 7.01
C LEU A 72 -8.78 -7.57 6.89
N ILE A 73 -8.17 -7.09 7.97
CA ILE A 73 -7.35 -5.89 7.97
C ILE A 73 -5.92 -6.27 8.31
N TYR A 74 -4.96 -5.85 7.48
CA TYR A 74 -3.55 -5.83 7.84
C TYR A 74 -3.08 -4.38 7.86
N ILE A 75 -2.34 -3.99 8.91
CA ILE A 75 -1.72 -2.67 8.97
C ILE A 75 -0.25 -2.75 9.41
N ASP A 76 0.57 -1.91 8.76
CA ASP A 76 1.98 -1.68 9.07
C ASP A 76 2.19 -0.17 9.33
N PRO A 77 1.66 0.37 10.44
CA PRO A 77 1.78 1.79 10.75
C PRO A 77 3.25 2.19 11.00
N PRO A 78 3.58 3.49 11.05
CA PRO A 78 4.91 3.94 11.48
C PRO A 78 5.30 3.36 12.85
N PHE A 79 6.58 3.02 13.06
CA PHE A 79 7.07 2.37 14.30
C PHE A 79 7.66 3.36 15.33
N PHE A 80 7.32 4.64 15.23
CA PHE A 80 7.82 5.69 16.12
C PHE A 80 9.36 5.75 16.17
N THR A 81 9.96 5.73 14.99
CA THR A 81 11.41 5.64 14.81
C THR A 81 12.16 6.95 15.01
N ARG A 82 11.44 8.08 14.99
CA ARG A 82 12.01 9.43 15.01
C ARG A 82 12.98 9.67 13.85
N ALA A 83 12.71 9.05 12.71
CA ALA A 83 13.55 9.11 11.52
C ALA A 83 12.77 9.68 10.32
N ASN A 84 13.49 10.37 9.45
CA ASN A 84 13.00 10.73 8.12
C ASN A 84 13.36 9.61 7.16
N TYR A 85 12.36 9.12 6.43
CA TYR A 85 12.56 8.11 5.42
C TYR A 85 12.70 8.80 4.07
N THR A 86 13.83 8.55 3.39
CA THR A 86 14.05 9.02 2.03
C THR A 86 13.70 7.95 1.01
N HIS A 87 13.20 8.39 -0.15
CA HIS A 87 13.10 7.56 -1.35
C HIS A 87 14.25 7.87 -2.28
N ARG A 88 14.81 6.82 -2.86
CA ARG A 88 15.83 6.92 -3.90
C ARG A 88 15.19 6.60 -5.24
N ILE A 89 15.22 7.56 -6.14
CA ILE A 89 14.64 7.49 -7.48
C ILE A 89 15.78 7.40 -8.48
N GLU A 90 15.77 6.37 -9.34
CA GLU A 90 16.67 6.33 -10.50
C GLU A 90 16.07 7.09 -11.66
N VAL A 91 16.85 7.90 -12.38
CA VAL A 91 16.43 8.68 -13.56
C VAL A 91 17.53 8.65 -14.63
N LEU A 92 17.18 8.95 -15.88
CA LEU A 92 18.15 9.05 -16.97
C LEU A 92 18.54 10.51 -17.20
N ASP A 93 19.83 10.78 -17.11
CA ASP A 93 20.45 12.01 -17.59
C ASP A 93 21.26 11.66 -18.83
N LYS A 94 20.74 12.05 -20.00
CA LYS A 94 21.16 11.53 -21.31
C LYS A 94 21.07 10.00 -21.31
N ASP A 95 22.20 9.30 -21.45
CA ASP A 95 22.30 7.84 -21.44
C ASP A 95 22.79 7.27 -20.09
N SER A 96 22.97 8.13 -19.08
CA SER A 96 23.51 7.74 -17.78
C SER A 96 22.43 7.65 -16.70
N ARG A 97 22.46 6.58 -15.89
CA ARG A 97 21.58 6.47 -14.71
C ARG A 97 22.10 7.37 -13.59
N GLN A 98 21.21 8.21 -13.07
CA GLN A 98 21.44 9.03 -11.90
C GLN A 98 20.45 8.63 -10.80
N ALA A 99 20.83 8.82 -9.54
CA ALA A 99 19.94 8.62 -8.41
C ALA A 99 19.67 9.97 -7.74
N ILE A 100 18.39 10.26 -7.50
CA ILE A 100 17.92 11.42 -6.76
C ILE A 100 17.33 10.91 -5.46
N GLU A 101 17.70 11.54 -4.34
CA GLU A 101 17.10 11.26 -3.05
C GLU A 101 16.11 12.36 -2.67
N ILE A 102 14.91 11.94 -2.27
CA ILE A 102 13.84 12.81 -1.80
C ILE A 102 13.34 12.36 -0.44
N ILE A 103 12.77 13.27 0.33
CA ILE A 103 12.12 12.93 1.60
C ILE A 103 10.76 12.28 1.27
N GLY A 104 10.53 11.07 1.78
CA GLY A 104 9.29 10.32 1.60
C GLY A 104 8.26 10.59 2.68
N TYR A 105 8.55 10.17 3.90
CA TYR A 105 7.71 10.48 5.05
C TYR A 105 8.56 10.71 6.30
N LYS A 106 8.03 11.53 7.20
CA LYS A 106 8.66 11.86 8.48
C LYS A 106 7.96 11.07 9.59
N ASP A 107 8.68 10.19 10.26
CA ASP A 107 8.20 9.49 11.46
C ASP A 107 8.64 10.26 12.72
N THR A 108 8.40 11.56 12.70
CA THR A 108 8.74 12.51 13.77
C THR A 108 7.48 13.10 14.35
N TRP A 109 7.27 12.91 15.64
CA TRP A 109 6.08 13.32 16.37
C TRP A 109 6.48 14.41 17.34
N GLU A 110 6.08 15.66 17.08
CA GLU A 110 6.48 16.83 17.89
C GLU A 110 6.05 16.66 19.35
N GLN A 111 4.86 16.11 19.58
CA GLN A 111 4.31 15.83 20.91
C GLN A 111 4.66 14.41 21.40
N GLY A 112 5.59 13.73 20.72
CA GLY A 112 6.09 12.43 21.11
C GLY A 112 5.06 11.29 20.98
N ILE A 113 5.17 10.31 21.87
CA ILE A 113 4.43 9.04 21.76
C ILE A 113 2.92 9.21 21.95
N SER A 114 2.46 10.18 22.74
CA SER A 114 1.02 10.39 22.98
C SER A 114 0.29 10.74 21.68
N GLN A 115 0.87 11.63 20.85
CA GLN A 115 0.32 11.99 19.54
C GLN A 115 0.31 10.81 18.57
N TYR A 116 1.36 9.99 18.57
CA TYR A 116 1.40 8.75 17.80
C TYR A 116 0.28 7.79 18.20
N LEU A 117 0.10 7.57 19.51
CA LEU A 117 -0.95 6.68 20.02
C LEU A 117 -2.35 7.24 19.73
N GLU A 118 -2.58 8.55 19.84
CA GLU A 118 -3.86 9.18 19.47
C GLU A 118 -4.17 8.97 17.99
N MET A 119 -3.18 9.21 17.11
CA MET A 119 -3.29 9.00 15.66
C MET A 119 -3.73 7.58 15.34
N LEU A 120 -3.10 6.57 15.95
CA LEU A 120 -3.42 5.17 15.71
C LEU A 120 -4.76 4.77 16.36
N THR A 121 -5.05 5.25 17.56
CA THR A 121 -6.29 4.94 18.30
C THR A 121 -7.54 5.36 17.53
N LEU A 122 -7.54 6.56 16.95
CA LEU A 122 -8.63 7.04 16.08
C LEU A 122 -8.93 6.06 14.95
N ARG A 123 -7.88 5.57 14.31
CA ARG A 123 -7.95 4.66 13.16
C ARG A 123 -8.40 3.26 13.58
N LEU A 124 -7.91 2.75 14.70
CA LEU A 124 -8.31 1.45 15.24
C LEU A 124 -9.81 1.38 15.57
N PHE A 125 -10.41 2.48 16.06
CA PHE A 125 -11.86 2.56 16.25
C PHE A 125 -12.61 2.36 14.92
N LEU A 126 -12.20 3.07 13.87
CA LEU A 126 -12.82 2.95 12.54
C LEU A 126 -12.62 1.56 11.93
N MET A 127 -11.41 1.01 12.03
CA MET A 127 -11.12 -0.35 11.56
C MET A 127 -12.01 -1.39 12.23
N ARG A 128 -12.23 -1.28 13.55
CA ARG A 128 -13.16 -2.16 14.28
C ARG A 128 -14.60 -2.06 13.75
N ASP A 129 -15.05 -0.86 13.43
CA ASP A 129 -16.40 -0.64 12.87
C ASP A 129 -16.54 -1.18 11.44
N LEU A 130 -15.47 -1.09 10.63
CA LEU A 130 -15.44 -1.61 9.27
C LEU A 130 -15.34 -3.13 9.19
N LEU A 131 -14.68 -3.79 10.16
CA LEU A 131 -14.57 -5.25 10.18
C LEU A 131 -15.94 -5.93 10.22
N SER A 132 -16.10 -7.01 9.44
CA SER A 132 -17.21 -7.94 9.55
C SER A 132 -17.17 -8.67 10.90
N ASP A 133 -18.30 -9.25 11.30
CA ASP A 133 -18.36 -10.01 12.56
C ASP A 133 -17.44 -11.24 12.53
N GLN A 134 -17.11 -11.74 11.33
CA GLN A 134 -16.13 -12.79 11.10
C GLN A 134 -14.70 -12.29 10.86
N GLY A 135 -14.50 -10.99 10.97
CA GLY A 135 -13.28 -10.32 10.55
C GLY A 135 -12.14 -10.38 11.58
N SER A 136 -10.93 -10.29 11.07
CA SER A 136 -9.69 -10.23 11.88
C SER A 136 -8.81 -9.06 11.48
N ILE A 137 -7.97 -8.61 12.43
CA ILE A 137 -6.98 -7.55 12.22
C ILE A 137 -5.60 -8.00 12.67
N TYR A 138 -4.61 -7.75 11.82
CA TYR A 138 -3.18 -7.96 12.07
C TYR A 138 -2.49 -6.61 12.18
N VAL A 139 -1.91 -6.31 13.34
CA VAL A 139 -1.21 -5.04 13.61
C VAL A 139 0.28 -5.30 13.73
N HIS A 140 1.03 -4.91 12.71
CA HIS A 140 2.48 -5.09 12.64
C HIS A 140 3.21 -3.95 13.34
N LEU A 141 4.04 -4.27 14.34
CA LEU A 141 4.74 -3.32 15.19
C LEU A 141 6.13 -3.86 15.56
N ASP A 142 6.91 -3.04 16.26
CA ASP A 142 8.11 -3.50 16.94
C ASP A 142 8.08 -3.22 18.45
N PHE A 143 9.16 -3.62 19.12
CA PHE A 143 9.36 -3.52 20.56
C PHE A 143 9.12 -2.12 21.15
N ARG A 144 9.20 -1.04 20.37
CA ARG A 144 9.05 0.34 20.86
C ARG A 144 7.62 0.67 21.25
N VAL A 145 6.65 0.12 20.51
CA VAL A 145 5.25 0.54 20.60
C VAL A 145 4.28 -0.62 20.83
N VAL A 146 4.67 -1.86 20.53
CA VAL A 146 3.79 -3.05 20.60
C VAL A 146 3.00 -3.16 21.91
N HIS A 147 3.64 -2.92 23.05
CA HIS A 147 3.00 -3.06 24.36
C HIS A 147 1.91 -2.00 24.61
N TYR A 148 2.15 -0.74 24.20
CA TYR A 148 1.17 0.33 24.35
C TYR A 148 -0.01 0.13 23.41
N VAL A 149 0.27 -0.25 22.16
CA VAL A 149 -0.77 -0.53 21.17
C VAL A 149 -1.58 -1.76 21.56
N LYS A 150 -0.96 -2.81 22.14
CA LYS A 150 -1.69 -3.95 22.69
C LYS A 150 -2.74 -3.50 23.71
N ILE A 151 -2.36 -2.68 24.70
CA ILE A 151 -3.32 -2.19 25.72
C ILE A 151 -4.47 -1.43 25.07
N ILE A 152 -4.19 -0.60 24.07
CA ILE A 152 -5.23 0.11 23.31
C ILE A 152 -6.14 -0.87 22.55
N MET A 153 -5.56 -1.89 21.91
CA MET A 153 -6.30 -2.94 21.23
C MET A 153 -7.18 -3.74 22.19
N ASP A 154 -6.71 -4.08 23.39
CA ASP A 154 -7.52 -4.72 24.45
C ASP A 154 -8.75 -3.87 24.80
N CYS A 155 -8.58 -2.54 24.89
CA CYS A 155 -9.69 -1.62 25.18
C CYS A 155 -10.69 -1.49 24.03
N ILE A 156 -10.22 -1.55 22.77
CA ILE A 156 -11.05 -1.36 21.58
C ILE A 156 -11.75 -2.66 21.16
N PHE A 157 -10.97 -3.75 21.03
CA PHE A 157 -11.44 -5.04 20.54
C PHE A 157 -11.92 -5.97 21.66
N GLY A 158 -11.51 -5.71 22.91
CA GLY A 158 -11.71 -6.60 24.04
C GLY A 158 -10.56 -7.59 24.16
N SER A 159 -10.00 -7.72 25.36
CA SER A 159 -8.89 -8.64 25.66
C SER A 159 -9.20 -10.10 25.32
N ASP A 160 -10.47 -10.50 25.43
CA ASP A 160 -10.89 -11.85 25.08
C ASP A 160 -10.75 -12.12 23.57
N ASN A 161 -10.82 -11.09 22.73
CA ASN A 161 -10.71 -11.23 21.28
C ASN A 161 -9.26 -11.16 20.76
N PHE A 162 -8.28 -11.02 21.65
CA PHE A 162 -6.89 -11.26 21.34
C PHE A 162 -6.67 -12.74 21.07
N ILE A 163 -6.10 -13.07 19.91
CA ILE A 163 -5.85 -14.47 19.53
C ILE A 163 -4.41 -14.86 19.85
N ASN A 164 -3.44 -14.18 19.24
CA ASN A 164 -2.01 -14.48 19.40
C ASN A 164 -1.15 -13.24 19.11
N GLU A 165 0.07 -13.29 19.63
CA GLU A 165 1.17 -12.42 19.20
C GLU A 165 2.11 -13.24 18.32
N ILE A 166 2.15 -12.89 17.04
CA ILE A 166 3.00 -13.56 16.06
C ILE A 166 4.36 -12.88 16.04
N ILE A 167 5.42 -13.68 16.12
CA ILE A 167 6.80 -13.22 16.03
C ILE A 167 7.29 -13.48 14.61
N TRP A 168 7.41 -12.43 13.80
CA TRP A 168 8.03 -12.54 12.49
C TRP A 168 9.55 -12.41 12.62
N ALA A 169 10.25 -13.54 12.55
CA ALA A 169 11.70 -13.61 12.64
C ALA A 169 12.37 -13.64 11.27
N TYR A 170 13.48 -12.91 11.13
CA TYR A 170 14.24 -12.77 9.89
C TYR A 170 15.75 -12.66 10.15
N LYS A 171 16.56 -12.96 9.12
CA LYS A 171 18.03 -12.99 9.26
C LYS A 171 18.69 -11.62 9.07
N SER A 172 18.06 -10.73 8.33
CA SER A 172 18.51 -9.37 8.00
C SER A 172 18.54 -8.43 9.22
N GLY A 173 19.18 -7.26 9.10
CA GLY A 173 19.31 -6.26 10.17
C GLY A 173 20.70 -6.19 10.82
N GLY A 174 20.97 -5.11 11.54
CA GLY A 174 22.28 -4.85 12.15
C GLY A 174 22.60 -5.76 13.34
N THR A 175 23.88 -5.91 13.63
CA THR A 175 24.39 -6.57 14.84
C THR A 175 24.82 -5.52 15.86
N SER A 176 24.74 -5.86 17.14
CA SER A 176 25.17 -4.99 18.24
C SER A 176 26.05 -5.77 19.22
N ASN A 177 27.11 -5.11 19.71
CA ASN A 177 27.93 -5.65 20.81
C ASN A 177 27.39 -5.22 22.19
N LYS A 178 26.33 -4.40 22.24
CA LYS A 178 25.76 -3.86 23.48
C LYS A 178 24.48 -4.58 23.93
N TYR A 179 23.82 -5.29 23.03
CA TYR A 179 22.55 -5.96 23.27
C TYR A 179 22.31 -7.03 22.19
N PHE A 180 21.39 -7.96 22.43
CA PHE A 180 21.04 -9.00 21.45
C PHE A 180 20.54 -8.41 20.14
N SER A 181 20.99 -8.97 19.02
CA SER A 181 20.59 -8.50 17.69
C SER A 181 19.07 -8.58 17.54
N ARG A 182 18.45 -7.46 17.13
CA ARG A 182 17.01 -7.39 16.87
C ARG A 182 16.72 -8.03 15.52
N LYS A 183 16.02 -9.16 15.55
CA LYS A 183 15.82 -10.06 14.41
C LYS A 183 14.36 -10.50 14.27
N HIS A 184 13.45 -9.73 14.85
CA HIS A 184 12.02 -9.95 14.72
C HIS A 184 11.24 -8.66 14.87
N ASP A 185 10.04 -8.69 14.30
CA ASP A 185 8.94 -7.76 14.56
C ASP A 185 7.75 -8.54 15.16
N ASN A 186 6.83 -7.81 15.78
CA ASN A 186 5.65 -8.35 16.46
C ASN A 186 4.40 -8.07 15.62
N ILE A 187 3.53 -9.06 15.44
CA ILE A 187 2.26 -8.89 14.75
C ILE A 187 1.14 -9.34 15.69
N LEU A 188 0.34 -8.39 16.15
CA LEU A 188 -0.79 -8.68 17.04
C LEU A 188 -2.00 -9.12 16.21
N LEU A 189 -2.57 -10.27 16.55
CA LEU A 189 -3.80 -10.77 15.93
C LEU A 189 -4.99 -10.60 16.87
N TYR A 190 -5.97 -9.80 16.42
CA TYR A 190 -7.28 -9.68 17.06
C TYR A 190 -8.39 -10.07 16.10
N THR A 191 -9.52 -10.47 16.69
CA THR A 191 -10.77 -10.73 15.96
C THR A 191 -11.82 -9.74 16.42
N LYS A 192 -12.84 -9.48 15.59
CA LYS A 192 -13.95 -8.62 16.03
C LYS A 192 -14.87 -9.35 17.01
N THR A 193 -15.12 -10.63 16.74
CA THR A 193 -15.93 -11.52 17.56
C THR A 193 -15.29 -12.90 17.66
N LYS A 194 -15.91 -13.80 18.43
CA LYS A 194 -15.47 -15.20 18.58
C LYS A 194 -15.78 -16.08 17.38
N ASP A 195 -16.70 -15.68 16.51
CA ASP A 195 -16.97 -16.36 15.25
C ASP A 195 -16.13 -15.68 14.17
N TYR A 196 -14.94 -16.19 13.87
CA TYR A 196 -14.01 -15.58 12.91
C TYR A 196 -13.52 -16.58 11.86
N ILE A 197 -13.13 -16.08 10.70
CA ILE A 197 -12.55 -16.90 9.63
C ILE A 197 -11.12 -17.29 10.03
N PHE A 198 -10.86 -18.60 10.10
CA PHE A 198 -9.49 -19.12 10.26
C PHE A 198 -9.29 -20.44 9.50
N ASN A 199 -8.43 -20.41 8.50
CA ASN A 199 -8.01 -21.55 7.70
C ASN A 199 -6.61 -21.99 8.16
N PRO A 200 -6.49 -23.03 9.01
CA PRO A 200 -5.22 -23.41 9.59
C PRO A 200 -4.22 -23.85 8.52
N GLN A 201 -3.19 -23.04 8.32
CA GLN A 201 -2.09 -23.35 7.42
C GLN A 201 -1.21 -24.45 8.04
N LYS A 202 -0.57 -25.25 7.18
CA LYS A 202 0.31 -26.35 7.62
C LYS A 202 1.78 -26.03 7.37
N GLU A 203 2.65 -26.53 8.24
CA GLU A 203 4.10 -26.49 8.05
C GLU A 203 4.75 -27.85 8.30
N LYS A 204 5.94 -28.04 7.74
CA LYS A 204 6.77 -29.21 8.02
C LYS A 204 7.35 -29.09 9.43
N SER A 205 7.11 -30.10 10.25
CA SER A 205 7.82 -30.31 11.52
C SER A 205 8.66 -31.57 11.41
N TYR A 206 9.97 -31.40 11.20
CA TYR A 206 10.89 -32.53 11.14
C TYR A 206 10.89 -33.30 12.46
N ASN A 207 10.86 -34.62 12.33
CA ASN A 207 10.93 -35.52 13.46
C ASN A 207 12.32 -35.46 14.08
N ARG A 208 12.40 -35.80 15.37
CA ARG A 208 13.62 -35.76 16.14
C ARG A 208 14.62 -36.75 15.56
N GLY A 209 15.80 -36.23 15.22
CA GLY A 209 16.85 -37.01 14.56
C GLY A 209 16.50 -37.42 13.13
N PHE A 210 15.51 -36.79 12.50
CA PHE A 210 15.08 -37.03 11.12
C PHE A 210 14.60 -38.47 10.86
N LYS A 211 14.11 -39.16 11.90
CA LYS A 211 13.64 -40.56 11.87
C LYS A 211 12.12 -40.64 12.02
N PRO A 212 11.47 -41.70 11.51
CA PRO A 212 10.03 -41.89 11.68
C PRO A 212 9.69 -42.20 13.15
N TYR A 213 8.57 -41.65 13.64
CA TYR A 213 8.02 -41.96 14.96
C TYR A 213 7.01 -43.11 14.92
N ARG A 214 6.30 -43.28 13.79
CA ARG A 214 5.25 -44.29 13.57
C ARG A 214 4.11 -44.25 14.59
N PHE A 215 3.68 -43.04 14.98
CA PHE A 215 2.54 -42.88 15.85
C PHE A 215 1.23 -43.30 15.16
N LYS A 216 0.32 -43.93 15.93
CA LYS A 216 -1.00 -44.30 15.45
C LYS A 216 -1.77 -43.04 15.03
N ASN A 217 -2.37 -43.06 13.83
CA ASN A 217 -3.16 -41.96 13.25
C ASN A 217 -2.39 -40.67 12.91
N VAL A 218 -1.06 -40.70 12.84
CA VAL A 218 -0.25 -39.58 12.36
C VAL A 218 0.37 -39.94 11.03
N LYS A 219 0.08 -39.15 9.99
CA LYS A 219 0.71 -39.32 8.68
C LYS A 219 2.10 -38.69 8.69
N GLU A 220 3.11 -39.47 8.37
CA GLU A 220 4.50 -39.03 8.26
C GLU A 220 4.90 -39.00 6.79
N TYR A 221 5.86 -38.13 6.49
CA TYR A 221 6.39 -37.87 5.17
C TYR A 221 7.92 -37.88 5.24
N GLU A 222 8.57 -38.06 4.10
CA GLU A 222 10.02 -38.06 3.99
C GLU A 222 10.44 -37.18 2.81
N ASP A 223 11.51 -36.42 2.98
CA ASP A 223 12.22 -35.71 1.92
C ASP A 223 13.73 -35.86 2.12
N ASP A 224 14.53 -35.12 1.33
CA ASP A 224 16.01 -35.20 1.36
C ASP A 224 16.63 -34.87 2.74
N LEU A 225 15.92 -34.13 3.60
CA LEU A 225 16.40 -33.83 4.96
C LEU A 225 15.98 -34.92 5.96
N GLY A 226 14.88 -35.62 5.67
CA GLY A 226 14.43 -36.83 6.36
C GLY A 226 12.96 -36.78 6.76
N TRP A 227 12.60 -37.47 7.84
CA TRP A 227 11.20 -37.68 8.20
C TRP A 227 10.58 -36.46 8.89
N TYR A 228 9.35 -36.11 8.50
CA TYR A 228 8.58 -35.01 9.06
C TYR A 228 7.08 -35.30 9.12
N THR A 229 6.36 -34.48 9.89
CA THR A 229 4.90 -34.42 9.94
C THR A 229 4.41 -33.05 9.52
N LEU A 230 3.16 -32.97 9.04
CA LEU A 230 2.50 -31.70 8.79
C LEU A 230 1.74 -31.27 10.04
N VAL A 231 2.14 -30.15 10.63
CA VAL A 231 1.51 -29.57 11.83
C VAL A 231 0.84 -28.26 11.49
N ASN A 232 -0.03 -27.77 12.37
CA ASN A 232 -0.52 -26.39 12.25
C ASN A 232 0.66 -25.43 12.38
N LEU A 233 0.63 -24.39 11.56
CA LEU A 233 1.62 -23.33 11.57
C LEU A 233 1.70 -22.69 12.97
N LYS A 234 2.92 -22.56 13.48
CA LYS A 234 3.22 -21.87 14.75
C LYS A 234 3.07 -20.36 14.59
N ASP A 235 3.11 -19.65 15.71
CA ASP A 235 3.10 -18.18 15.80
C ASP A 235 4.52 -17.55 15.68
N ILE A 236 5.56 -18.36 15.51
CA ILE A 236 6.92 -17.88 15.18
C ILE A 236 7.18 -18.15 13.70
N TRP A 237 7.22 -17.08 12.89
CA TRP A 237 7.34 -17.17 11.44
C TRP A 237 8.73 -16.79 10.98
N GLN A 238 9.41 -17.74 10.34
CA GLN A 238 10.69 -17.49 9.69
C GLN A 238 10.47 -17.17 8.21
N ILE A 239 10.44 -15.88 7.88
CA ILE A 239 10.26 -15.38 6.51
C ILE A 239 11.30 -14.29 6.29
N ASP A 240 12.09 -14.38 5.23
CA ASP A 240 13.12 -13.38 4.95
C ASP A 240 12.49 -12.06 4.49
N MET A 241 13.14 -10.94 4.84
CA MET A 241 12.78 -9.62 4.32
C MET A 241 13.05 -9.52 2.82
N VAL A 242 12.39 -8.56 2.15
CA VAL A 242 12.64 -8.26 0.74
C VAL A 242 14.08 -7.77 0.54
N GLY A 243 14.93 -8.68 0.05
CA GLY A 243 16.34 -8.43 -0.22
C GLY A 243 16.56 -7.44 -1.37
N ARG A 244 17.80 -6.97 -1.52
CA ARG A 244 18.18 -6.06 -2.64
C ARG A 244 18.04 -6.71 -4.01
N THR A 245 18.24 -8.02 -4.08
CA THR A 245 18.16 -8.84 -5.30
C THR A 245 16.83 -9.60 -5.42
N SER A 246 15.85 -9.33 -4.55
CA SER A 246 14.55 -10.01 -4.63
C SER A 246 13.80 -9.54 -5.88
N LYS A 247 13.18 -10.49 -6.58
CA LYS A 247 12.40 -10.22 -7.79
C LYS A 247 11.16 -9.36 -7.52
N GLU A 248 10.59 -9.45 -6.31
CA GLU A 248 9.42 -8.66 -5.91
C GLU A 248 9.76 -7.21 -5.55
N ARG A 249 11.06 -6.85 -5.47
CA ARG A 249 11.49 -5.55 -4.97
C ARG A 249 11.10 -4.43 -5.94
N VAL A 250 10.36 -3.44 -5.44
CA VAL A 250 9.89 -2.28 -6.24
C VAL A 250 10.58 -0.95 -5.89
N GLY A 251 11.66 -1.00 -5.11
CA GLY A 251 12.38 0.21 -4.68
C GLY A 251 11.79 0.91 -3.46
N TYR A 252 10.65 0.44 -2.94
CA TYR A 252 10.09 0.92 -1.68
C TYR A 252 10.88 0.36 -0.49
N ARG A 253 11.38 1.25 0.38
CA ARG A 253 12.40 0.91 1.39
C ARG A 253 11.92 -0.09 2.44
N THR A 254 10.66 0.01 2.85
CA THR A 254 10.04 -0.77 3.93
C THR A 254 9.08 -1.84 3.40
N GLN A 255 9.18 -2.20 2.11
CA GLN A 255 8.33 -3.20 1.48
C GLN A 255 8.31 -4.52 2.26
N LYS A 256 7.10 -4.99 2.59
CA LYS A 256 6.89 -6.29 3.22
C LYS A 256 6.89 -7.40 2.16
N PRO A 257 7.41 -8.60 2.49
CA PRO A 257 7.50 -9.71 1.56
C PRO A 257 6.12 -10.30 1.27
N GLU A 258 5.85 -10.64 0.01
CA GLU A 258 4.57 -11.22 -0.41
C GLU A 258 4.23 -12.50 0.37
N ALA A 259 5.22 -13.35 0.67
CA ALA A 259 5.03 -14.59 1.44
C ALA A 259 4.47 -14.36 2.86
N LEU A 260 4.79 -13.21 3.49
CA LEU A 260 4.23 -12.86 4.80
C LEU A 260 2.74 -12.53 4.68
N LEU A 261 2.39 -11.69 3.71
CA LEU A 261 1.00 -11.27 3.50
C LEU A 261 0.14 -12.41 2.97
N GLU A 262 0.68 -13.28 2.13
CA GLU A 262 -0.01 -14.45 1.58
C GLU A 262 -0.43 -15.39 2.70
N ARG A 263 0.49 -15.66 3.64
CA ARG A 263 0.20 -16.44 4.83
C ARG A 263 -0.93 -15.83 5.66
N ILE A 264 -0.93 -14.52 5.87
CA ILE A 264 -1.97 -13.81 6.63
C ILE A 264 -3.32 -13.91 5.90
N ILE A 265 -3.34 -13.57 4.62
CA ILE A 265 -4.54 -13.56 3.77
C ILE A 265 -5.17 -14.94 3.68
N LEU A 266 -4.38 -15.97 3.40
CA LEU A 266 -4.88 -17.35 3.30
C LEU A 266 -5.37 -17.88 4.66
N SER A 267 -4.76 -17.46 5.77
CA SER A 267 -5.17 -17.89 7.11
C SER A 267 -6.50 -17.28 7.53
N SER A 268 -6.80 -16.04 7.14
CA SER A 268 -7.89 -15.28 7.79
C SER A 268 -8.87 -14.63 6.82
N SER A 269 -8.97 -15.18 5.60
CA SER A 269 -9.94 -14.78 4.58
C SER A 269 -10.32 -15.96 3.68
N ARG A 270 -11.43 -15.85 2.96
CA ARG A 270 -11.83 -16.79 1.90
C ARG A 270 -11.69 -16.11 0.54
N GLU A 271 -11.81 -16.87 -0.54
CA GLU A 271 -11.98 -16.26 -1.87
C GLU A 271 -13.21 -15.33 -1.85
N GLY A 272 -13.10 -14.18 -2.50
CA GLY A 272 -14.10 -13.12 -2.49
C GLY A 272 -14.20 -12.29 -1.21
N SER A 273 -13.47 -12.63 -0.13
CA SER A 273 -13.39 -11.78 1.05
C SER A 273 -12.81 -10.41 0.73
N ILE A 274 -13.20 -9.40 1.52
CA ILE A 274 -12.65 -8.05 1.42
C ILE A 274 -11.46 -7.93 2.39
N VAL A 275 -10.27 -7.69 1.83
CA VAL A 275 -9.02 -7.46 2.56
C VAL A 275 -8.66 -5.98 2.51
N ALA A 276 -8.38 -5.34 3.65
CA ALA A 276 -8.00 -3.93 3.67
C ALA A 276 -6.62 -3.68 4.27
N ASP A 277 -5.95 -2.66 3.73
CA ASP A 277 -4.70 -2.12 4.23
C ASP A 277 -4.73 -0.59 4.18
N PHE A 278 -4.84 0.02 5.34
CA PHE A 278 -4.92 1.47 5.49
C PHE A 278 -3.55 2.13 5.69
N PHE A 279 -2.46 1.36 5.65
CA PHE A 279 -1.07 1.83 5.67
C PHE A 279 -0.31 1.16 4.54
N SER A 280 -0.90 1.21 3.34
CA SER A 280 -0.59 0.27 2.26
C SER A 280 0.82 0.37 1.70
N GLY A 281 1.47 1.55 1.77
CA GLY A 281 2.84 1.78 1.31
C GLY A 281 3.08 1.22 -0.09
N SER A 282 3.94 0.21 -0.21
CA SER A 282 4.23 -0.45 -1.48
C SER A 282 3.09 -1.28 -2.11
N GLY A 283 1.95 -1.43 -1.42
CA GLY A 283 0.78 -2.17 -1.91
C GLY A 283 0.89 -3.69 -1.86
N THR A 284 1.76 -4.25 -1.02
CA THR A 284 1.95 -5.71 -0.96
C THR A 284 0.66 -6.44 -0.60
N THR A 285 -0.12 -5.92 0.35
CA THR A 285 -1.39 -6.53 0.76
C THR A 285 -2.37 -6.65 -0.41
N SER A 286 -2.56 -5.57 -1.16
CA SER A 286 -3.48 -5.48 -2.32
C SER A 286 -3.04 -6.42 -3.45
N VAL A 287 -1.74 -6.43 -3.77
CA VAL A 287 -1.18 -7.33 -4.80
C VAL A 287 -1.38 -8.79 -4.44
N VAL A 288 -1.15 -9.16 -3.18
CA VAL A 288 -1.30 -10.55 -2.73
C VAL A 288 -2.78 -10.93 -2.62
N ALA A 289 -3.64 -10.02 -2.18
CA ALA A 289 -5.09 -10.22 -2.16
C ALA A 289 -5.62 -10.49 -3.58
N GLU A 290 -5.25 -9.65 -4.54
CA GLU A 290 -5.62 -9.80 -5.95
C GLU A 290 -5.17 -11.16 -6.52
N LYS A 291 -3.89 -11.54 -6.33
CA LYS A 291 -3.35 -12.84 -6.76
C LYS A 291 -4.06 -14.05 -6.17
N ASN A 292 -4.74 -13.86 -5.04
CA ASN A 292 -5.47 -14.89 -4.33
C ASN A 292 -6.99 -14.69 -4.47
N ASN A 293 -7.51 -13.96 -5.45
CA ASN A 293 -8.95 -13.83 -5.69
C ASN A 293 -9.71 -13.24 -4.49
N ARG A 294 -9.09 -12.26 -3.81
CA ARG A 294 -9.73 -11.44 -2.78
C ARG A 294 -9.96 -10.05 -3.32
N ARG A 295 -11.06 -9.47 -2.89
CA ARG A 295 -11.31 -8.04 -3.08
C ARG A 295 -10.48 -7.26 -2.08
N TRP A 296 -10.10 -6.05 -2.45
CA TRP A 296 -9.27 -5.24 -1.56
C TRP A 296 -9.61 -3.76 -1.54
N VAL A 297 -9.30 -3.15 -0.40
CA VAL A 297 -9.38 -1.72 -0.16
C VAL A 297 -8.03 -1.26 0.39
N SER A 298 -7.48 -0.19 -0.15
CA SER A 298 -6.17 0.31 0.29
C SER A 298 -6.14 1.82 0.36
N ALA A 299 -5.40 2.35 1.33
CA ALA A 299 -5.19 3.78 1.48
C ALA A 299 -3.71 4.07 1.77
N ASP A 300 -3.19 5.14 1.19
CA ASP A 300 -1.91 5.73 1.56
C ASP A 300 -1.91 7.23 1.23
N LEU A 301 -1.26 8.02 2.07
CA LEU A 301 -1.06 9.45 1.83
C LEU A 301 0.13 9.71 0.89
N GLY A 302 1.06 8.77 0.79
CA GLY A 302 2.28 8.91 0.02
C GLY A 302 2.03 8.86 -1.48
N ASP A 303 2.35 9.95 -2.17
CA ASP A 303 2.31 10.05 -3.62
C ASP A 303 3.04 8.88 -4.31
N ILE A 304 4.25 8.56 -3.85
CA ILE A 304 5.07 7.46 -4.39
C ILE A 304 4.47 6.09 -4.07
N SER A 305 3.87 5.92 -2.89
CA SER A 305 3.23 4.68 -2.45
C SER A 305 2.14 4.26 -3.42
N THR A 306 1.21 5.18 -3.72
CA THR A 306 0.05 4.93 -4.57
C THR A 306 0.45 4.60 -6.01
N VAL A 307 1.46 5.28 -6.54
CA VAL A 307 2.00 5.02 -7.88
C VAL A 307 2.67 3.65 -7.95
N ILE A 308 3.52 3.32 -6.98
CA ILE A 308 4.15 1.99 -6.90
C ILE A 308 3.10 0.90 -6.85
N MET A 309 2.07 1.06 -6.01
CA MET A 309 0.99 0.09 -5.91
C MET A 309 0.26 -0.05 -7.25
N ARG A 310 -0.06 1.06 -7.92
CA ARG A 310 -0.72 1.05 -9.23
C ARG A 310 0.11 0.29 -10.27
N LYS A 311 1.43 0.51 -10.33
CA LYS A 311 2.33 -0.22 -11.24
C LYS A 311 2.30 -1.72 -10.99
N ARG A 312 2.41 -2.15 -9.72
CA ARG A 312 2.36 -3.57 -9.36
C ARG A 312 1.03 -4.22 -9.75
N LEU A 313 -0.08 -3.49 -9.56
CA LEU A 313 -1.41 -3.94 -9.91
C LEU A 313 -1.61 -4.04 -11.43
N ALA A 314 -1.06 -3.08 -12.20
CA ALA A 314 -1.08 -3.14 -13.66
C ALA A 314 -0.28 -4.34 -14.20
N GLU A 315 0.88 -4.65 -13.61
CA GLU A 315 1.72 -5.80 -13.99
C GLU A 315 1.02 -7.16 -13.82
N ILE A 316 0.10 -7.30 -12.87
CA ILE A 316 -0.69 -8.52 -12.66
C ILE A 316 -1.98 -8.57 -13.49
N GLY A 317 -2.27 -7.54 -14.29
CA GLY A 317 -3.35 -7.56 -15.29
C GLY A 317 -4.52 -6.59 -15.03
N THR A 318 -4.47 -5.77 -13.99
CA THR A 318 -5.57 -4.82 -13.65
C THR A 318 -5.40 -3.45 -14.34
N SER A 319 -5.22 -3.43 -15.67
CA SER A 319 -4.86 -2.19 -16.40
C SER A 319 -5.98 -1.16 -16.53
N GLN A 320 -7.26 -1.59 -16.52
CA GLN A 320 -8.39 -0.66 -16.58
C GLN A 320 -8.88 -0.28 -15.19
N TYR A 321 -9.02 1.02 -14.97
CA TYR A 321 -9.53 1.59 -13.72
C TYR A 321 -10.23 2.92 -13.99
N ILE A 322 -10.97 3.36 -12.98
CA ILE A 322 -11.75 4.60 -13.00
C ILE A 322 -11.20 5.51 -11.92
N ILE A 323 -10.84 6.73 -12.30
CA ILE A 323 -10.53 7.81 -11.38
C ILE A 323 -11.84 8.48 -11.01
N MET A 324 -12.13 8.57 -9.73
CA MET A 324 -13.28 9.27 -9.16
C MET A 324 -12.84 10.65 -8.65
N ASN A 325 -13.79 11.57 -8.52
CA ASN A 325 -13.56 12.93 -8.00
C ASN A 325 -12.50 13.70 -8.82
N SER A 326 -12.57 13.63 -10.15
CA SER A 326 -11.52 14.23 -11.00
C SER A 326 -11.34 15.75 -10.80
N ASP A 327 -12.33 16.45 -10.25
CA ASP A 327 -12.23 17.87 -9.89
C ASP A 327 -11.25 18.15 -8.73
N ASP A 328 -10.97 17.16 -7.88
CA ASP A 328 -9.99 17.28 -6.80
C ASP A 328 -8.53 17.10 -7.29
N PHE A 329 -8.34 16.70 -8.57
CA PHE A 329 -7.03 16.58 -9.19
C PHE A 329 -6.55 17.93 -9.75
N VAL A 330 -5.22 18.05 -9.87
CA VAL A 330 -4.60 19.22 -10.51
C VAL A 330 -4.68 19.09 -12.02
N TRP A 331 -5.40 20.01 -12.67
CA TRP A 331 -5.52 20.09 -14.12
C TRP A 331 -4.50 21.07 -14.69
N GLU A 332 -3.38 20.56 -15.20
CA GLU A 332 -2.29 21.36 -15.74
C GLU A 332 -1.62 20.68 -16.94
N ASN A 333 -1.32 21.48 -17.97
CA ASN A 333 -0.65 21.01 -19.18
C ASN A 333 0.86 20.90 -18.92
N ARG A 334 1.29 19.73 -18.46
CA ARG A 334 2.67 19.45 -18.05
C ARG A 334 3.44 18.64 -19.08
N LEU A 335 2.74 17.86 -19.90
CA LEU A 335 3.34 17.00 -20.91
C LEU A 335 3.30 17.67 -22.28
N ILE A 336 4.47 17.73 -22.94
CA ILE A 336 4.63 18.32 -24.27
C ILE A 336 4.62 17.19 -25.29
N TYR A 337 3.79 17.28 -26.33
CA TYR A 337 3.70 16.27 -27.38
C TYR A 337 3.29 16.85 -28.74
N ASP A 338 3.64 16.13 -29.80
CA ASP A 338 2.94 16.24 -31.08
C ASP A 338 1.78 15.24 -31.07
N LEU A 339 0.62 15.63 -31.62
CA LEU A 339 -0.54 14.76 -31.76
C LEU A 339 -0.95 14.66 -33.22
N THR A 340 -1.25 13.43 -33.66
CA THR A 340 -1.99 13.18 -34.90
C THR A 340 -3.19 12.31 -34.60
N THR A 341 -4.33 12.60 -35.22
CA THR A 341 -5.57 11.84 -35.06
C THR A 341 -5.96 11.20 -36.38
N LYS A 342 -6.49 9.97 -36.30
CA LYS A 342 -7.11 9.28 -37.44
C LYS A 342 -8.47 8.78 -37.03
N GLU A 343 -9.50 9.21 -37.74
CA GLU A 343 -10.87 8.79 -37.50
C GLU A 343 -11.24 7.57 -38.37
N ASP A 344 -11.87 6.59 -37.74
CA ASP A 344 -12.62 5.51 -38.38
C ASP A 344 -14.12 5.71 -38.06
N LYS A 345 -15.01 4.80 -38.52
CA LYS A 345 -16.47 4.95 -38.39
C LYS A 345 -16.96 5.33 -36.97
N ASP A 346 -16.44 4.65 -35.95
CA ASP A 346 -16.89 4.78 -34.55
C ASP A 346 -15.78 5.24 -33.59
N TYR A 347 -14.54 5.35 -34.07
CA TYR A 347 -13.37 5.51 -33.21
C TYR A 347 -12.41 6.58 -33.75
N ILE A 348 -11.69 7.23 -32.84
CA ILE A 348 -10.55 8.09 -33.13
C ILE A 348 -9.31 7.42 -32.55
N THR A 349 -8.28 7.29 -33.39
CA THR A 349 -6.95 6.83 -32.97
C THR A 349 -6.08 8.07 -32.74
N TYR A 350 -5.69 8.30 -31.49
CA TYR A 350 -4.75 9.33 -31.08
C TYR A 350 -3.33 8.76 -31.13
N SER A 351 -2.44 9.40 -31.89
CA SER A 351 -1.03 9.04 -31.97
C SER A 351 -0.19 10.17 -31.39
N PHE A 352 0.30 9.95 -30.17
CA PHE A 352 1.13 10.89 -29.42
C PHE A 352 2.60 10.67 -29.71
N LYS A 353 3.34 11.77 -29.82
CA LYS A 353 4.81 11.78 -29.80
C LYS A 353 5.27 12.73 -28.69
N PHE A 354 5.55 12.18 -27.52
CA PHE A 354 5.99 12.95 -26.35
C PHE A 354 7.38 13.54 -26.58
N LYS A 355 7.55 14.80 -26.20
CA LYS A 355 8.77 15.62 -26.43
C LYS A 355 9.43 16.08 -25.15
N GLY A 356 8.65 16.30 -24.10
CA GLY A 356 9.16 16.86 -22.87
C GLY A 356 8.12 16.88 -21.75
N TYR A 357 8.60 17.17 -20.55
CA TYR A 357 7.83 17.33 -19.34
C TYR A 357 8.23 18.63 -18.62
N ILE A 358 7.26 19.36 -18.09
CA ILE A 358 7.45 20.62 -17.38
C ILE A 358 7.15 20.40 -15.90
N ILE A 359 8.09 20.69 -15.01
CA ILE A 359 7.89 20.62 -13.56
C ILE A 359 8.47 21.87 -12.89
N ASP A 360 7.80 22.32 -11.83
CA ASP A 360 8.33 23.36 -10.96
C ASP A 360 9.15 22.73 -9.82
N ILE A 361 10.46 22.59 -10.04
CA ILE A 361 11.38 21.97 -9.09
C ILE A 361 11.56 22.77 -7.80
N HIS A 362 11.14 24.03 -7.74
CA HIS A 362 11.25 24.84 -6.53
C HIS A 362 10.21 24.47 -5.47
N LYS A 363 9.12 23.82 -5.90
CA LYS A 363 8.11 23.25 -5.00
C LYS A 363 8.53 21.92 -4.36
N LEU A 364 9.64 21.33 -4.83
CA LEU A 364 10.18 20.09 -4.28
C LEU A 364 11.12 20.37 -3.10
N ASP A 365 10.96 19.59 -2.03
CA ASP A 365 11.85 19.59 -0.86
C ASP A 365 13.15 18.84 -1.19
N LEU A 366 14.09 19.57 -1.81
CA LEU A 366 15.35 19.05 -2.35
C LEU A 366 16.53 19.84 -1.79
N SER A 367 17.66 19.15 -1.62
CA SER A 367 18.94 19.84 -1.41
C SER A 367 19.36 20.62 -2.66
N ASP A 368 20.17 21.66 -2.50
CA ASP A 368 20.68 22.46 -3.63
C ASP A 368 21.40 21.61 -4.69
N SER A 369 22.15 20.58 -4.24
CA SER A 369 22.85 19.65 -5.14
C SER A 369 21.87 18.81 -5.98
N GLU A 370 20.77 18.36 -5.39
CA GLU A 370 19.75 17.59 -6.12
C GLU A 370 18.93 18.49 -7.04
N ARG A 371 18.68 19.74 -6.65
CA ARG A 371 18.03 20.74 -7.49
C ARG A 371 18.84 21.03 -8.76
N LEU A 372 20.14 21.32 -8.63
CA LEU A 372 21.03 21.54 -9.78
C LEU A 372 21.10 20.32 -10.72
N ARG A 373 21.09 19.11 -10.15
CA ARG A 373 21.03 17.87 -10.94
C ARG A 373 19.72 17.78 -11.73
N LEU A 374 18.59 18.17 -11.12
CA LEU A 374 17.29 18.16 -11.78
C LEU A 374 17.15 19.22 -12.87
N GLU A 375 17.69 20.41 -12.67
CA GLU A 375 17.76 21.45 -13.71
C GLU A 375 18.46 20.90 -14.96
N ARG A 376 19.60 20.24 -14.78
CA ARG A 376 20.32 19.59 -15.88
C ARG A 376 19.50 18.50 -16.56
N ILE A 377 18.79 17.66 -15.81
CA ILE A 377 17.95 16.60 -16.38
C ILE A 377 16.78 17.18 -17.18
N LEU A 378 16.20 18.29 -16.73
CA LEU A 378 15.12 18.95 -17.46
C LEU A 378 15.57 19.45 -18.84
N GLU A 379 16.81 19.94 -18.94
CA GLU A 379 17.40 20.37 -20.20
C GLU A 379 17.76 19.19 -21.12
N THR A 380 18.23 18.06 -20.55
CA THR A 380 18.76 16.95 -21.35
C THR A 380 17.73 15.89 -21.70
N ASN A 381 16.82 15.58 -20.76
CA ASN A 381 15.88 14.47 -20.88
C ASN A 381 14.72 14.58 -19.86
N SER A 382 13.89 15.63 -19.96
CA SER A 382 12.78 15.85 -19.03
C SER A 382 11.77 14.70 -18.95
N LEU A 383 11.59 13.91 -20.02
CA LEU A 383 10.71 12.74 -20.02
C LEU A 383 11.19 11.61 -19.09
N SER A 384 12.47 11.60 -18.68
CA SER A 384 12.96 10.64 -17.68
C SER A 384 12.39 10.85 -16.28
N LEU A 385 11.78 12.02 -16.05
CA LEU A 385 11.06 12.38 -14.84
C LEU A 385 9.59 11.99 -14.88
N VAL A 386 9.10 11.41 -15.97
CA VAL A 386 7.74 10.85 -16.05
C VAL A 386 7.77 9.39 -15.60
N ASP A 387 7.02 9.07 -14.56
CA ASP A 387 7.02 7.74 -13.94
C ASP A 387 5.90 6.84 -14.47
N TYR A 388 4.73 7.45 -14.72
CA TYR A 388 3.51 6.79 -15.17
C TYR A 388 2.71 7.72 -16.08
N ILE A 389 2.10 7.13 -17.10
CA ILE A 389 1.13 7.80 -17.96
C ILE A 389 -0.11 6.92 -18.13
N GLY A 390 -1.28 7.53 -18.07
CA GLY A 390 -2.56 6.92 -18.41
C GLY A 390 -3.25 7.75 -19.49
N ILE A 391 -3.86 7.09 -20.48
CA ILE A 391 -4.73 7.74 -21.46
C ILE A 391 -6.14 7.19 -21.28
N GLY A 392 -7.06 8.11 -21.10
CA GLY A 392 -8.45 7.81 -20.82
C GLY A 392 -9.40 8.83 -21.42
N TYR A 393 -10.60 8.86 -20.87
CA TYR A 393 -11.63 9.84 -21.22
C TYR A 393 -12.62 10.02 -20.06
N MET A 394 -13.29 11.16 -20.05
CA MET A 394 -14.38 11.44 -19.11
C MET A 394 -15.60 10.58 -19.46
N GLU A 395 -16.05 9.73 -18.54
CA GLU A 395 -17.28 8.95 -18.74
C GLU A 395 -18.51 9.76 -18.38
N CYS A 396 -18.51 10.34 -17.18
CA CYS A 396 -19.48 11.31 -16.68
C CYS A 396 -18.76 12.38 -15.86
N GLU A 397 -19.52 13.36 -15.35
CA GLU A 397 -18.98 14.40 -14.48
C GLU A 397 -18.22 13.74 -13.30
N ASN A 398 -16.95 14.12 -13.13
CA ASN A 398 -16.04 13.61 -12.11
C ASN A 398 -15.53 12.16 -12.21
N GLU A 399 -15.76 11.46 -13.33
CA GLU A 399 -15.25 10.11 -13.53
C GLU A 399 -14.42 9.98 -14.82
N ILE A 400 -13.17 9.56 -14.69
CA ILE A 400 -12.27 9.32 -15.83
C ILE A 400 -11.96 7.83 -15.93
N ILE A 401 -12.30 7.22 -17.07
CA ILE A 401 -11.91 5.84 -17.37
C ILE A 401 -10.55 5.85 -18.04
N ILE A 402 -9.56 5.21 -17.41
CA ILE A 402 -8.25 5.00 -18.02
C ILE A 402 -8.28 3.69 -18.82
N LYS A 403 -7.97 3.80 -20.12
CA LYS A 403 -8.04 2.69 -21.09
C LYS A 403 -6.68 2.13 -21.46
N TYR A 404 -5.68 2.99 -21.45
CA TYR A 404 -4.30 2.63 -21.66
C TYR A 404 -3.51 3.19 -20.49
N ASP A 405 -2.60 2.41 -19.96
CA ASP A 405 -1.59 2.91 -19.06
C ASP A 405 -0.24 2.27 -19.27
N GLU A 406 0.77 2.99 -18.84
CA GLU A 406 2.14 2.55 -18.91
C GLU A 406 2.98 3.23 -17.84
N SER A 407 3.99 2.52 -17.38
CA SER A 407 5.01 3.07 -16.51
C SER A 407 6.41 2.75 -16.97
N ARG A 408 7.35 3.58 -16.50
CA ARG A 408 8.75 3.20 -16.50
C ARG A 408 9.00 2.04 -15.52
N THR A 409 10.02 1.24 -15.81
CA THR A 409 10.46 0.08 -15.02
C THR A 409 11.94 0.21 -14.68
N SER A 410 12.47 -0.66 -13.82
CA SER A 410 13.90 -0.69 -13.48
C SER A 410 14.83 -0.90 -14.69
N ASN A 411 14.31 -1.50 -15.77
CA ASN A 411 15.04 -1.76 -17.00
C ASN A 411 14.81 -0.68 -18.06
N ARG A 412 13.69 0.04 -17.98
CA ARG A 412 13.28 1.08 -18.91
C ARG A 412 12.82 2.32 -18.15
N LEU A 413 13.73 3.26 -17.91
CA LEU A 413 13.53 4.44 -17.05
C LEU A 413 12.79 5.61 -17.72
N ILE A 414 12.26 5.43 -18.93
CA ILE A 414 11.44 6.39 -19.65
C ILE A 414 10.21 5.62 -20.17
N ILE A 415 9.05 6.24 -20.13
CA ILE A 415 7.83 5.70 -20.75
C ILE A 415 7.97 5.61 -22.28
N ASP A 416 7.11 4.86 -22.96
CA ASP A 416 7.03 4.91 -24.41
C ASP A 416 6.69 6.34 -24.87
N THR A 417 7.55 6.89 -25.71
CA THR A 417 7.43 8.25 -26.23
C THR A 417 6.53 8.31 -27.47
N ASN A 418 6.17 7.17 -28.06
CA ASN A 418 5.33 7.07 -29.25
C ASN A 418 4.12 6.19 -28.97
N LEU A 419 3.08 6.79 -28.40
CA LEU A 419 1.92 6.07 -27.95
C LEU A 419 0.76 6.18 -28.96
N ARG A 420 0.05 5.07 -29.20
CA ARG A 420 -1.20 5.07 -29.97
C ARG A 420 -2.34 4.50 -29.14
N VAL A 421 -3.42 5.27 -29.01
CA VAL A 421 -4.62 4.87 -28.25
C VAL A 421 -5.86 5.10 -29.10
N LYS A 422 -6.73 4.09 -29.14
CA LYS A 422 -7.99 4.12 -29.88
C LYS A 422 -9.15 4.32 -28.91
N LEU A 423 -9.90 5.41 -29.06
CA LEU A 423 -11.07 5.76 -28.25
C LEU A 423 -12.32 5.91 -29.12
N LEU A 424 -13.50 5.87 -28.52
CA LEU A 424 -14.75 6.19 -29.23
C LEU A 424 -14.74 7.65 -29.67
N LYS A 425 -15.27 7.95 -30.86
CA LYS A 425 -15.28 9.33 -31.41
C LYS A 425 -16.03 10.36 -30.55
N THR A 426 -16.95 9.89 -29.72
CA THR A 426 -17.73 10.73 -28.80
C THR A 426 -16.96 11.09 -27.52
N LYS A 427 -15.78 10.48 -27.31
CA LYS A 427 -14.98 10.63 -26.10
C LYS A 427 -13.71 11.42 -26.42
N LYS A 428 -13.46 12.49 -25.67
CA LYS A 428 -12.23 13.26 -25.76
C LYS A 428 -11.16 12.61 -24.90
N ALA A 429 -9.94 12.51 -25.44
CA ALA A 429 -8.81 11.94 -24.72
C ALA A 429 -8.39 12.85 -23.55
N ILE A 430 -8.01 12.22 -22.44
CA ILE A 430 -7.42 12.85 -21.26
C ILE A 430 -6.13 12.09 -20.94
N ILE A 431 -5.09 12.82 -20.57
CA ILE A 431 -3.83 12.26 -20.09
C ILE A 431 -3.80 12.37 -18.56
N ARG A 432 -3.63 11.24 -17.88
CA ARG A 432 -3.16 11.16 -16.50
C ARG A 432 -1.64 11.07 -16.54
N LEU A 433 -0.97 11.93 -15.80
CA LEU A 433 0.48 11.97 -15.71
C LEU A 433 0.88 11.85 -14.24
N VAL A 434 1.84 10.99 -13.95
CA VAL A 434 2.51 10.99 -12.65
C VAL A 434 4.01 11.05 -12.85
N ASP A 435 4.65 12.00 -12.18
CA ASP A 435 6.09 12.14 -12.22
C ASP A 435 6.80 11.23 -11.21
N VAL A 436 8.13 11.21 -11.28
CA VAL A 436 8.95 10.35 -10.41
C VAL A 436 8.93 10.74 -8.94
N PHE A 437 8.41 11.92 -8.62
CA PHE A 437 8.18 12.38 -7.24
C PHE A 437 6.78 11.99 -6.74
N GLY A 438 5.96 11.41 -7.62
CA GLY A 438 4.59 10.98 -7.36
C GLY A 438 3.56 12.10 -7.52
N GLN A 439 3.97 13.30 -7.95
CA GLN A 439 3.04 14.38 -8.24
C GLN A 439 2.23 14.06 -9.48
N GLU A 440 0.95 14.37 -9.39
CA GLU A 440 -0.04 13.85 -10.31
C GLU A 440 -0.85 14.98 -10.94
N TYR A 441 -1.06 14.84 -12.26
CA TYR A 441 -1.69 15.85 -13.08
C TYR A 441 -2.64 15.23 -14.09
N LEU A 442 -3.73 15.94 -14.38
CA LEU A 442 -4.62 15.66 -15.49
C LEU A 442 -4.45 16.73 -16.57
N GLN A 443 -4.40 16.29 -17.83
CA GLN A 443 -4.24 17.16 -18.99
C GLN A 443 -5.29 16.81 -20.05
N ASN A 444 -6.06 17.81 -20.48
CA ASN A 444 -6.97 17.66 -21.61
C ASN A 444 -6.18 17.54 -22.90
N VAL A 445 -6.59 16.62 -23.78
CA VAL A 445 -6.02 16.52 -25.12
C VAL A 445 -6.81 17.44 -26.05
N GLU A 446 -6.23 18.59 -26.35
CA GLU A 446 -6.71 19.47 -27.40
C GLU A 446 -6.25 18.92 -28.76
N ALA A 447 -7.19 18.67 -29.66
CA ALA A 447 -6.96 18.10 -30.99
C ALA A 447 -6.90 19.20 -32.05
#